data_AF-A0A1Y2B1J8-F1
#
_entry.id   AF-A0A1Y2B1J8-F1
#
_cell.length_a   1.000
_cell.length_b   1.000
_cell.length_c   1.000
_cell.angle_alpha   90.00
_cell.angle_beta   90.00
_cell.angle_gamma   90.00
#
_symmetry.space_group_name_H-M   'P 1'
#
loop_
_entity.id
_entity.type
_entity.pdbx_description
1 polymer ?
#
loop_
_entity_poly.entity_id
_entity_poly.type
_entity_poly.pdbx_seq_one_letter_code
_entity_poly.pdbx_strand_id
1 'polypeptide(L)'
;MSKAVLESETLPPPKKPRVLLQIDSSPTDPNKVALTTAPPNTLNQTLVTSTLNLLSTLFSRTRVHKDRFIYALAGFLFDSSSPTPFGGPKAKPGYTFFNGDSPALLLEFIVKEIYRVQWSIKQTKALKLVVECVNRVLELHFQGEKDVVDELVLKGMKKAGHCEWFGVVRIPEYLGFVGEEGFVMPSIAMKRRVEGRGNGNTDGDSSRKYSLSDGETVRPTELRDGIVSVKGEAGVDSSASTLVSPAAETARLNEYDFSRSLVKDRDPAASDCQYYQIESALASSISSSAAQTTHSATQSTIESDRND
;
A
#
# COMPACT_ATOMS: atom_id res chain seq x y z
N MET A 1 -62.85 -33.99 -13.40
CA MET A 1 -61.71 -34.05 -14.35
C MET A 1 -60.72 -32.96 -13.98
N SER A 2 -59.73 -33.29 -13.16
CA SER A 2 -58.78 -32.34 -12.61
C SER A 2 -57.53 -32.31 -13.48
N LYS A 3 -57.28 -31.16 -14.13
CA LYS A 3 -56.07 -30.93 -14.93
C LYS A 3 -54.87 -30.74 -14.01
N ALA A 4 -53.95 -31.69 -14.02
CA ALA A 4 -52.61 -31.51 -13.46
C ALA A 4 -51.83 -30.55 -14.36
N VAL A 5 -51.49 -29.38 -13.84
CA VAL A 5 -50.56 -28.45 -14.47
C VAL A 5 -49.16 -28.95 -14.15
N LEU A 6 -48.48 -29.50 -15.16
CA LEU A 6 -47.04 -29.75 -15.10
C LEU A 6 -46.34 -28.39 -15.11
N GLU A 7 -45.90 -27.92 -13.94
CA GLU A 7 -44.89 -26.88 -13.85
C GLU A 7 -43.55 -27.48 -14.30
N SER A 8 -43.10 -27.08 -15.48
CA SER A 8 -41.76 -27.38 -15.97
C SER A 8 -40.75 -26.60 -15.12
N GLU A 9 -40.03 -27.30 -14.26
CA GLU A 9 -38.95 -26.79 -13.42
C GLU A 9 -37.79 -26.28 -14.30
N THR A 10 -37.82 -25.00 -14.63
CA THR A 10 -36.76 -24.33 -15.39
C THR A 10 -35.48 -24.29 -14.55
N LEU A 11 -34.53 -25.19 -14.86
CA LEU A 11 -33.21 -25.20 -14.22
C LEU A 11 -32.54 -23.82 -14.39
N PRO A 12 -31.97 -23.25 -13.32
CA PRO A 12 -31.32 -21.95 -13.39
C PRO A 12 -30.13 -22.00 -14.36
N PRO A 13 -29.89 -20.92 -15.13
CA PRO A 13 -28.84 -20.90 -16.13
C PRO A 13 -27.45 -21.15 -15.49
N PRO A 14 -26.55 -21.86 -16.18
CA PRO A 14 -25.23 -22.19 -15.66
C PRO A 14 -24.45 -20.91 -15.36
N LYS A 15 -23.95 -20.80 -14.11
CA LYS A 15 -23.13 -19.66 -13.67
C LYS A 15 -21.84 -19.65 -14.49
N LYS A 16 -21.56 -18.55 -15.20
CA LYS A 16 -20.32 -18.39 -15.97
C LYS A 16 -19.10 -18.67 -15.07
N PRO A 17 -18.10 -19.42 -15.57
CA PRO A 17 -16.91 -19.76 -14.78
C PRO A 17 -16.19 -18.48 -14.36
N ARG A 18 -15.76 -18.43 -13.09
CA ARG A 18 -15.05 -17.28 -12.53
C ARG A 18 -13.65 -17.22 -13.13
N VAL A 19 -13.35 -16.15 -13.87
CA VAL A 19 -11.99 -15.88 -14.35
C VAL A 19 -11.21 -15.24 -13.22
N LEU A 20 -10.30 -16.00 -12.63
CA LEU A 20 -9.39 -15.50 -11.60
C LEU A 20 -8.09 -15.06 -12.25
N LEU A 21 -7.54 -13.95 -11.76
CA LEU A 21 -6.21 -13.49 -12.09
C LEU A 21 -5.22 -13.94 -11.01
N GLN A 22 -3.98 -14.15 -11.41
CA GLN A 22 -2.85 -14.43 -10.53
C GLN A 22 -1.66 -13.55 -10.89
N ILE A 23 -0.80 -13.30 -9.91
CA ILE A 23 0.48 -12.63 -10.13
C ILE A 23 1.50 -13.71 -10.51
N ASP A 24 2.17 -13.51 -11.65
CA ASP A 24 3.16 -14.44 -12.17
C ASP A 24 4.42 -13.68 -12.66
N SER A 25 5.49 -14.40 -12.93
CA SER A 25 6.70 -13.83 -13.55
C SER A 25 6.35 -13.23 -14.91
N SER A 26 6.88 -12.04 -15.22
CA SER A 26 6.69 -11.46 -16.54
C SER A 26 7.41 -12.31 -17.59
N PRO A 27 6.76 -12.63 -18.73
CA PRO A 27 7.39 -13.40 -19.80
C PRO A 27 8.46 -12.61 -20.57
N THR A 28 8.48 -11.28 -20.40
CA THR A 28 9.37 -10.37 -21.14
C THR A 28 10.55 -9.87 -20.32
N ASP A 29 10.44 -9.92 -18.99
CA ASP A 29 11.42 -9.33 -18.09
C ASP A 29 11.48 -10.16 -16.80
N PRO A 30 12.58 -10.88 -16.51
CA PRO A 30 12.69 -11.75 -15.35
C PRO A 30 12.67 -11.00 -14.01
N ASN A 31 12.82 -9.67 -14.04
CA ASN A 31 12.78 -8.80 -12.86
C ASN A 31 11.44 -8.09 -12.70
N LYS A 32 10.41 -8.51 -13.44
CA LYS A 32 9.05 -7.96 -13.32
C LYS A 32 8.03 -9.06 -13.08
N VAL A 33 6.91 -8.64 -12.53
CA VAL A 33 5.70 -9.45 -12.40
C VAL A 33 4.62 -8.96 -13.35
N ALA A 34 3.75 -9.88 -13.76
CA ALA A 34 2.61 -9.61 -14.62
C ALA A 34 1.35 -10.28 -14.06
N LEU A 35 0.19 -9.83 -14.53
CA LEU A 35 -1.07 -10.51 -14.27
C LEU A 35 -1.34 -11.54 -15.36
N THR A 36 -1.58 -12.77 -14.94
CA THR A 36 -1.99 -13.87 -15.83
C THR A 36 -3.33 -14.43 -15.37
N THR A 37 -4.02 -15.14 -16.27
CA THR A 37 -5.25 -15.86 -15.91
C THR A 37 -4.88 -17.14 -15.18
N ALA A 38 -5.42 -17.34 -13.99
CA ALA A 38 -5.22 -18.55 -13.23
C ALA A 38 -5.90 -19.73 -13.93
N PRO A 39 -5.34 -20.95 -13.83
CA PRO A 39 -5.99 -22.17 -14.31
C PRO A 39 -7.40 -22.33 -13.74
N PRO A 40 -8.31 -23.03 -14.45
CA PRO A 40 -9.61 -23.36 -13.89
C PRO A 40 -9.45 -24.19 -12.61
N ASN A 41 -10.30 -23.93 -11.62
CA ASN A 41 -10.34 -24.62 -10.33
C ASN A 41 -9.10 -24.42 -9.42
N THR A 42 -8.27 -23.41 -9.66
CA THR A 42 -7.18 -23.08 -8.72
C THR A 42 -7.74 -22.62 -7.37
N LEU A 43 -7.23 -23.22 -6.29
CA LEU A 43 -7.56 -22.85 -4.93
C LEU A 43 -6.90 -21.53 -4.53
N ASN A 44 -7.60 -20.70 -3.75
CA ASN A 44 -7.07 -19.43 -3.27
C ASN A 44 -5.74 -19.61 -2.50
N GLN A 45 -5.66 -20.64 -1.64
CA GLN A 45 -4.43 -20.96 -0.91
C GLN A 45 -3.23 -21.21 -1.85
N THR A 46 -3.44 -21.90 -2.97
CA THR A 46 -2.39 -22.13 -3.98
C THR A 46 -1.93 -20.82 -4.62
N LEU A 47 -2.86 -19.90 -4.91
CA LEU A 47 -2.53 -18.57 -5.45
C LEU A 47 -1.71 -17.73 -4.44
N VAL A 48 -2.09 -17.75 -3.16
CA VAL A 48 -1.36 -17.07 -2.10
C VAL A 48 0.06 -17.63 -1.98
N THR A 49 0.21 -18.95 -1.81
CA THR A 49 1.52 -19.59 -1.64
C THR A 49 2.43 -19.39 -2.85
N SER A 50 1.91 -19.55 -4.08
CA SER A 50 2.70 -19.32 -5.30
C SER A 50 3.15 -17.88 -5.43
N THR A 51 2.27 -16.90 -5.14
CA THR A 51 2.61 -15.47 -5.19
C THR A 51 3.63 -15.10 -4.13
N LEU A 52 3.51 -15.63 -2.90
CA LEU A 52 4.48 -15.37 -1.83
C LEU A 52 5.87 -15.90 -2.17
N ASN A 53 5.95 -17.11 -2.71
CA ASN A 53 7.20 -17.70 -3.16
C ASN A 53 7.81 -16.87 -4.30
N LEU A 54 7.01 -16.52 -5.30
CA LEU A 54 7.43 -15.67 -6.42
C LEU A 54 8.04 -14.34 -5.95
N LEU A 55 7.30 -13.57 -5.14
CA LEU A 55 7.76 -12.27 -4.67
C LEU A 55 8.99 -12.39 -3.77
N SER A 56 9.02 -13.38 -2.88
CA SER A 56 10.18 -13.62 -2.01
C SER A 56 11.42 -13.96 -2.83
N THR A 57 11.31 -14.87 -3.80
CA THR A 57 12.40 -15.23 -4.69
C THR A 57 12.85 -14.04 -5.53
N LEU A 58 11.91 -13.26 -6.07
CA LEU A 58 12.21 -12.09 -6.88
C LEU A 58 12.99 -11.04 -6.07
N PHE A 59 12.55 -10.72 -4.86
CA PHE A 59 13.22 -9.77 -3.97
C PHE A 59 14.61 -10.25 -3.55
N SER A 60 14.79 -11.55 -3.33
CA SER A 60 16.08 -12.15 -3.00
C SER A 60 17.10 -12.20 -4.15
N ARG A 61 16.72 -11.85 -5.39
CA ARG A 61 17.68 -11.78 -6.52
C ARG A 61 18.55 -10.53 -6.51
N THR A 62 18.19 -9.53 -5.71
CA THR A 62 18.93 -8.28 -5.60
C THR A 62 20.01 -8.35 -4.54
N ARG A 63 20.88 -7.35 -4.46
CA ARG A 63 21.92 -7.24 -3.42
C ARG A 63 21.38 -6.70 -2.09
N VAL A 64 20.18 -6.15 -2.07
CA VAL A 64 19.55 -5.63 -0.84
C VAL A 64 18.70 -6.70 -0.15
N HIS A 65 18.51 -6.53 1.16
CA HIS A 65 17.64 -7.43 1.91
C HIS A 65 16.18 -7.34 1.42
N LYS A 66 15.53 -8.49 1.20
CA LYS A 66 14.16 -8.57 0.66
C LYS A 66 13.13 -7.73 1.43
N ASP A 67 13.32 -7.59 2.74
CA ASP A 67 12.43 -6.85 3.63
C ASP A 67 12.37 -5.36 3.26
N ARG A 68 13.46 -4.81 2.68
CA ARG A 68 13.48 -3.44 2.16
C ARG A 68 12.38 -3.25 1.12
N PHE A 69 12.21 -4.20 0.19
CA PHE A 69 11.15 -4.12 -0.82
C PHE A 69 9.77 -4.37 -0.25
N ILE A 70 9.64 -5.22 0.78
CA ILE A 70 8.36 -5.43 1.46
C ILE A 70 7.88 -4.13 2.10
N TYR A 71 8.77 -3.42 2.81
CA TYR A 71 8.44 -2.11 3.38
C TYR A 71 8.18 -1.07 2.29
N ALA A 72 9.00 -0.98 1.25
CA ALA A 72 8.77 -0.05 0.16
C ALA A 72 7.41 -0.29 -0.55
N LEU A 73 7.06 -1.57 -0.75
CA LEU A 73 5.77 -1.97 -1.29
C LEU A 73 4.62 -1.52 -0.39
N ALA A 74 4.72 -1.75 0.92
CA ALA A 74 3.72 -1.25 1.88
C ALA A 74 3.62 0.29 1.86
N GLY A 75 4.74 0.99 1.73
CA GLY A 75 4.80 2.46 1.63
C GLY A 75 3.99 3.01 0.46
N PHE A 76 3.99 2.30 -0.68
CA PHE A 76 3.13 2.60 -1.83
C PHE A 76 1.67 2.21 -1.58
N LEU A 77 1.42 0.97 -1.14
CA LEU A 77 0.08 0.41 -1.08
C LEU A 77 -0.79 1.07 -0.01
N PHE A 78 -0.23 1.41 1.15
CA PHE A 78 -0.98 1.80 2.33
C PHE A 78 -1.39 3.27 2.30
N ASP A 79 -1.95 3.74 1.19
CA ASP A 79 -2.45 5.10 1.05
C ASP A 79 -3.97 5.17 1.22
N SER A 80 -4.49 6.28 1.76
CA SER A 80 -5.94 6.49 1.86
C SER A 80 -6.65 6.48 0.50
N SER A 81 -5.93 6.84 -0.58
CA SER A 81 -6.43 6.80 -1.96
C SER A 81 -6.35 5.42 -2.62
N SER A 82 -5.65 4.46 -2.01
CA SER A 82 -5.55 3.10 -2.54
C SER A 82 -6.90 2.38 -2.53
N PRO A 83 -7.13 1.42 -3.43
CA PRO A 83 -8.31 0.56 -3.39
C PRO A 83 -8.31 -0.31 -2.13
N THR A 84 -9.51 -0.72 -1.70
CA THR A 84 -9.69 -1.83 -0.75
C THR A 84 -8.94 -3.06 -1.26
N PRO A 85 -8.13 -3.74 -0.44
CA PRO A 85 -8.14 -3.73 1.03
C PRO A 85 -7.13 -2.77 1.67
N PHE A 86 -6.35 -2.02 0.90
CA PHE A 86 -5.25 -1.24 1.46
C PHE A 86 -5.68 0.16 1.88
N GLY A 87 -6.42 0.87 1.04
CA GLY A 87 -6.87 2.22 1.37
C GLY A 87 -8.22 2.25 2.10
N GLY A 88 -8.91 3.38 1.98
CA GLY A 88 -10.19 3.60 2.65
C GLY A 88 -10.25 4.96 3.36
N PRO A 89 -11.30 5.19 4.16
CA PRO A 89 -11.45 6.42 4.91
C PRO A 89 -10.23 6.70 5.79
N LYS A 90 -9.79 7.95 5.86
CA LYS A 90 -8.61 8.36 6.65
C LYS A 90 -8.67 7.94 8.13
N ALA A 91 -9.87 7.82 8.68
CA ALA A 91 -10.08 7.42 10.08
C ALA A 91 -9.81 5.92 10.33
N LYS A 92 -9.99 5.06 9.33
CA LYS A 92 -9.82 3.61 9.44
C LYS A 92 -9.44 3.00 8.07
N PRO A 93 -8.23 3.28 7.57
CA PRO A 93 -7.79 2.71 6.30
C PRO A 93 -7.59 1.20 6.45
N GLY A 94 -7.79 0.42 5.38
CA GLY A 94 -7.82 -1.03 5.49
C GLY A 94 -6.50 -1.67 5.94
N TYR A 95 -5.35 -1.01 5.75
CA TYR A 95 -4.08 -1.51 6.30
C TYR A 95 -4.02 -1.53 7.83
N THR A 96 -4.92 -0.86 8.57
CA THR A 96 -4.95 -0.94 10.04
C THR A 96 -5.38 -2.30 10.58
N PHE A 97 -5.88 -3.20 9.73
CA PHE A 97 -6.18 -4.58 10.12
C PHE A 97 -4.93 -5.47 10.23
N PHE A 98 -3.79 -4.99 9.75
CA PHE A 98 -2.52 -5.68 9.93
C PHE A 98 -2.02 -5.54 11.37
N ASN A 99 -1.72 -6.67 12.03
CA ASN A 99 -1.21 -6.73 13.41
C ASN A 99 0.05 -7.63 13.52
N GLY A 100 0.76 -7.86 12.41
CA GLY A 100 2.00 -8.62 12.43
C GLY A 100 3.17 -7.79 12.96
N ASP A 101 4.23 -8.46 13.38
CA ASP A 101 5.46 -7.86 13.93
C ASP A 101 6.68 -8.03 13.01
N SER A 102 6.51 -8.68 11.87
CA SER A 102 7.59 -9.00 10.94
C SER A 102 7.26 -8.66 9.48
N PRO A 103 8.28 -8.32 8.66
CA PRO A 103 8.08 -8.07 7.23
C PRO A 103 7.49 -9.27 6.49
N ALA A 104 7.84 -10.51 6.88
CA ALA A 104 7.27 -11.70 6.27
C ALA A 104 5.74 -11.76 6.44
N LEU A 105 5.24 -11.49 7.65
CA LEU A 105 3.81 -11.41 7.92
C LEU A 105 3.14 -10.25 7.19
N LEU A 106 3.85 -9.13 6.99
CA LEU A 106 3.35 -8.00 6.20
C LEU A 106 3.14 -8.37 4.73
N LEU A 107 4.09 -9.07 4.12
CA LEU A 107 3.94 -9.57 2.75
C LEU A 107 2.81 -10.60 2.65
N GLU A 108 2.71 -11.51 3.63
CA GLU A 108 1.62 -12.48 3.72
C GLU A 108 0.25 -11.81 3.80
N PHE A 109 0.12 -10.77 4.64
CA PHE A 109 -1.10 -9.96 4.74
C PHE A 109 -1.47 -9.31 3.40
N ILE A 110 -0.52 -8.65 2.74
CA ILE A 110 -0.75 -8.00 1.44
C ILE A 110 -1.29 -9.00 0.41
N VAL A 111 -0.65 -10.17 0.29
CA VAL A 111 -1.04 -11.20 -0.69
C VAL A 111 -2.36 -11.88 -0.32
N LYS A 112 -2.59 -12.20 0.95
CA LYS A 112 -3.89 -12.78 1.39
C LYS A 112 -5.04 -11.84 1.09
N GLU A 113 -4.87 -10.56 1.42
CA GLU A 113 -5.94 -9.57 1.29
C GLU A 113 -6.31 -9.27 -0.16
N ILE A 114 -5.36 -9.18 -1.10
CA ILE A 114 -5.70 -8.99 -2.53
C ILE A 114 -6.50 -10.16 -3.09
N TYR A 115 -6.13 -11.41 -2.76
CA TYR A 115 -6.86 -12.57 -3.24
C TYR A 115 -8.18 -12.77 -2.52
N ARG A 116 -8.30 -12.38 -1.24
CA ARG A 116 -9.58 -12.32 -0.53
C ARG A 116 -10.56 -11.37 -1.22
N VAL A 117 -10.13 -10.15 -1.55
CA VAL A 117 -10.97 -9.16 -2.24
C VAL A 117 -11.36 -9.63 -3.65
N GLN A 118 -10.42 -10.18 -4.41
CA GLN A 118 -10.72 -10.76 -5.72
C GLN A 118 -11.75 -11.88 -5.63
N TRP A 119 -11.63 -12.75 -4.63
CA TRP A 119 -12.51 -13.91 -4.49
C TRP A 119 -13.92 -13.53 -4.03
N SER A 120 -14.00 -12.68 -3.01
CA SER A 120 -15.26 -12.32 -2.36
C SER A 120 -16.04 -11.23 -3.10
N ILE A 121 -15.33 -10.22 -3.64
CA ILE A 121 -15.95 -9.01 -4.22
C ILE A 121 -15.73 -8.96 -5.75
N LYS A 122 -14.97 -9.90 -6.34
CA LYS A 122 -14.68 -9.95 -7.78
C LYS A 122 -13.97 -8.68 -8.32
N GLN A 123 -13.27 -7.97 -7.45
CA GLN A 123 -12.55 -6.76 -7.80
C GLN A 123 -11.07 -7.05 -8.05
N THR A 124 -10.52 -6.53 -9.15
CA THR A 124 -9.10 -6.73 -9.52
C THR A 124 -8.24 -5.48 -9.36
N LYS A 125 -8.83 -4.36 -8.88
CA LYS A 125 -8.12 -3.07 -8.75
C LYS A 125 -6.92 -3.16 -7.80
N ALA A 126 -7.08 -3.76 -6.62
CA ALA A 126 -5.98 -3.95 -5.68
C ALA A 126 -4.90 -4.88 -6.20
N LEU A 127 -5.28 -5.97 -6.87
CA LEU A 127 -4.34 -6.89 -7.50
C LEU A 127 -3.48 -6.20 -8.56
N LYS A 128 -4.10 -5.39 -9.44
CA LYS A 128 -3.40 -4.57 -10.44
C LYS A 128 -2.43 -3.59 -9.78
N LEU A 129 -2.88 -2.92 -8.72
CA LEU A 129 -2.03 -1.98 -7.98
C LEU A 129 -0.81 -2.68 -7.37
N VAL A 130 -0.96 -3.86 -6.76
CA VAL A 130 0.19 -4.61 -6.20
C VAL A 130 1.23 -4.92 -7.28
N VAL A 131 0.79 -5.40 -8.46
CA VAL A 131 1.70 -5.68 -9.58
C VAL A 131 2.44 -4.42 -10.03
N GLU A 132 1.73 -3.29 -10.16
CA GLU A 132 2.33 -2.01 -10.52
C GLU A 132 3.35 -1.54 -9.47
N CYS A 133 2.98 -1.58 -8.18
CA CYS A 133 3.86 -1.17 -7.09
C CYS A 133 5.10 -2.05 -6.97
N VAL A 134 4.99 -3.38 -7.10
CA VAL A 134 6.14 -4.30 -7.10
C VAL A 134 7.11 -3.94 -8.22
N ASN A 135 6.60 -3.81 -9.45
CA ASN A 135 7.40 -3.44 -10.60
C ASN A 135 8.06 -2.06 -10.44
N ARG A 136 7.33 -1.09 -9.86
CA ARG A 136 7.83 0.27 -9.64
C ARG A 136 8.92 0.32 -8.58
N VAL A 137 8.77 -0.42 -7.47
CA VAL A 137 9.80 -0.52 -6.42
C VAL A 137 11.09 -1.10 -6.99
N LEU A 138 11.01 -2.17 -7.78
CA LEU A 138 12.17 -2.77 -8.43
C LEU A 138 12.80 -1.82 -9.44
N GLU A 139 11.99 -1.14 -10.26
CA GLU A 139 12.49 -0.14 -11.21
C GLU A 139 13.24 1.00 -10.52
N LEU A 140 12.69 1.58 -9.46
CA LEU A 140 13.35 2.64 -8.67
C LEU A 140 14.68 2.14 -8.09
N HIS A 141 14.72 0.90 -7.59
CA HIS A 141 15.94 0.29 -7.08
C HIS A 141 17.03 0.16 -8.15
N PHE A 142 16.68 -0.41 -9.31
CA PHE A 142 17.63 -0.56 -10.42
C PHE A 142 18.04 0.77 -11.07
N GLN A 143 17.22 1.82 -10.96
CA GLN A 143 17.57 3.18 -11.38
C GLN A 143 18.51 3.89 -10.40
N GLY A 144 18.72 3.34 -9.20
CA GLY A 144 19.54 3.99 -8.17
C GLY A 144 18.84 5.14 -7.46
N GLU A 145 17.50 5.21 -7.53
CA GLU A 145 16.67 6.24 -6.88
C GLU A 145 16.56 6.00 -5.37
N LYS A 146 17.72 6.00 -4.69
CA LYS A 146 17.88 5.61 -3.29
C LYS A 146 16.92 6.36 -2.37
N ASP A 147 16.86 7.69 -2.48
CA ASP A 147 16.13 8.52 -1.52
C ASP A 147 14.61 8.30 -1.64
N VAL A 148 14.11 8.07 -2.85
CA VAL A 148 12.70 7.71 -3.09
C VAL A 148 12.38 6.35 -2.46
N VAL A 149 13.26 5.36 -2.62
CA VAL A 149 13.07 4.04 -2.00
C VAL A 149 13.16 4.13 -0.48
N ASP A 150 14.10 4.91 0.07
CA ASP A 150 14.25 5.12 1.52
C ASP A 150 12.99 5.76 2.12
N GLU A 151 12.42 6.76 1.46
CA GLU A 151 11.16 7.38 1.89
C GLU A 151 10.02 6.35 1.93
N LEU A 152 9.91 5.51 0.91
CA LEU A 152 8.90 4.44 0.84
C LEU A 152 9.11 3.39 1.93
N VAL A 153 10.35 3.01 2.21
CA VAL A 153 10.69 2.07 3.30
C VAL A 153 10.23 2.64 4.63
N LEU A 154 10.60 3.90 4.95
CA LEU A 154 10.21 4.54 6.20
C LEU A 154 8.69 4.67 6.31
N LYS A 155 8.01 5.05 5.23
CA LYS A 155 6.55 5.13 5.17
C LYS A 155 5.90 3.76 5.42
N GLY A 156 6.44 2.71 4.82
CA GLY A 156 5.99 1.33 5.01
C GLY A 156 6.18 0.85 6.45
N MET A 157 7.36 1.07 7.04
CA MET A 157 7.66 0.71 8.42
C MET A 157 6.68 1.37 9.40
N LYS A 158 6.43 2.68 9.24
CA LYS A 158 5.49 3.44 10.08
C LYS A 158 4.06 2.92 9.94
N LYS A 159 3.60 2.69 8.71
CA LYS A 159 2.21 2.25 8.46
C LYS A 159 1.97 0.79 8.85
N ALA A 160 3.00 -0.04 8.84
CA ALA A 160 2.97 -1.40 9.37
C ALA A 160 3.03 -1.44 10.90
N GLY A 161 3.30 -0.32 11.59
CA GLY A 161 3.47 -0.29 13.05
C GLY A 161 4.79 -0.90 13.54
N HIS A 162 5.76 -1.12 12.64
CA HIS A 162 7.06 -1.70 13.00
C HIS A 162 8.07 -0.66 13.50
N CYS A 163 7.69 0.62 13.51
CA CYS A 163 8.43 1.69 14.15
C CYS A 163 7.48 2.78 14.66
N GLU A 164 7.98 3.66 15.51
CA GLU A 164 7.20 4.78 16.04
C GLU A 164 6.76 5.75 14.94
N TRP A 165 5.53 6.26 15.07
CA TRP A 165 4.96 7.20 14.11
C TRP A 165 5.65 8.58 14.19
N PHE A 166 5.91 9.01 15.42
CA PHE A 166 6.52 10.28 15.77
C PHE A 166 8.00 10.10 16.07
N GLY A 167 8.80 11.13 15.81
CA GLY A 167 10.24 11.12 16.05
C GLY A 167 11.10 10.80 14.82
N VAL A 168 12.42 10.86 15.04
CA VAL A 168 13.44 10.60 14.01
C VAL A 168 13.64 9.10 13.90
N VAL A 169 13.01 8.49 12.89
CA VAL A 169 13.21 7.07 12.57
C VAL A 169 14.31 6.96 11.51
N ARG A 170 15.31 6.12 11.79
CA ARG A 170 16.36 5.76 10.82
C ARG A 170 16.08 4.38 10.25
N ILE A 171 16.41 4.19 8.98
CA ILE A 171 16.39 2.86 8.35
C ILE A 171 17.51 2.03 9.01
N PRO A 172 17.21 0.84 9.55
CA PRO A 172 18.22 -0.07 10.07
C PRO A 172 19.29 -0.40 9.03
N GLU A 173 20.54 -0.58 9.46
CA GLU A 173 21.68 -0.77 8.55
C GLU A 173 21.51 -1.97 7.60
N TYR A 174 20.91 -3.07 8.08
CA TYR A 174 20.65 -4.25 7.25
C TYR A 174 19.60 -4.01 6.14
N LEU A 175 18.79 -2.95 6.25
CA LEU A 175 17.87 -2.47 5.23
C LEU A 175 18.47 -1.35 4.37
N GLY A 176 19.74 -1.03 4.56
CA GLY A 176 20.45 -0.02 3.79
C GLY A 176 20.41 -0.29 2.29
N PHE A 177 20.40 0.79 1.50
CA PHE A 177 20.47 0.68 0.06
C PHE A 177 21.85 0.17 -0.38
N VAL A 178 21.86 -0.77 -1.31
CA VAL A 178 23.06 -1.27 -1.99
C VAL A 178 22.78 -1.22 -3.49
N GLY A 179 23.59 -0.47 -4.23
CA GLY A 179 23.44 -0.34 -5.67
C GLY A 179 23.76 -1.63 -6.43
N GLU A 180 23.07 -1.85 -7.53
CA GLU A 180 23.31 -2.95 -8.46
C GLU A 180 24.39 -2.53 -9.47
N GLU A 181 25.66 -2.55 -9.06
CA GLU A 181 26.79 -2.24 -9.94
C GLU A 181 26.85 -3.24 -11.10
N GLY A 182 26.93 -2.74 -12.34
CA GLY A 182 26.99 -3.54 -13.56
C GLY A 182 25.62 -3.98 -14.12
N PHE A 183 24.51 -3.68 -13.44
CA PHE A 183 23.17 -3.96 -13.97
C PHE A 183 22.64 -2.76 -14.77
N VAL A 184 22.90 -2.73 -16.07
CA VAL A 184 22.26 -1.76 -16.98
C VAL A 184 20.86 -2.28 -17.29
N MET A 185 19.84 -1.74 -16.62
CA MET A 185 18.47 -2.03 -17.02
C MET A 185 18.24 -1.47 -18.42
N PRO A 186 17.74 -2.26 -19.40
CA PRO A 186 17.43 -1.73 -20.72
C PRO A 186 16.42 -0.61 -20.53
N SER A 187 16.87 0.63 -20.76
CA SER A 187 16.05 1.83 -20.65
C SER A 187 14.95 1.75 -21.70
N ILE A 188 13.83 1.11 -21.35
CA ILE A 188 12.57 1.32 -22.05
C ILE A 188 12.17 2.73 -21.63
N ALA A 189 12.63 3.71 -22.41
CA ALA A 189 12.31 5.10 -22.23
C ALA A 189 10.78 5.23 -22.16
N MET A 190 10.24 5.32 -20.94
CA MET A 190 8.88 5.80 -20.72
C MET A 190 8.90 7.25 -21.21
N LYS A 191 8.51 7.40 -22.47
CA LYS A 191 8.18 8.66 -23.12
C LYS A 191 7.11 9.30 -22.25
N ARG A 192 7.53 10.17 -21.32
CA ARG A 192 6.69 11.04 -20.52
C ARG A 192 5.90 11.89 -21.51
N ARG A 193 4.74 11.39 -21.94
CA ARG A 193 3.82 12.09 -22.81
C ARG A 193 3.18 13.15 -21.93
N VAL A 194 3.85 14.30 -21.83
CA VAL A 194 3.21 15.56 -21.44
C VAL A 194 2.19 15.83 -22.54
N GLU A 195 0.96 15.37 -22.32
CA GLU A 195 -0.18 15.76 -23.14
C GLU A 195 -0.46 17.24 -22.87
N GLY A 196 0.12 18.08 -23.72
CA GLY A 196 -0.40 19.41 -23.97
C GLY A 196 -1.82 19.30 -24.51
N ARG A 197 -2.81 19.50 -23.64
CA ARG A 197 -4.12 20.08 -23.97
C ARG A 197 -4.05 21.56 -23.56
N GLY A 198 -4.46 22.55 -24.33
CA GLY A 198 -5.13 22.59 -25.61
C GLY A 198 -5.44 24.06 -25.91
N ASN A 199 -5.37 24.39 -27.19
CA ASN A 199 -5.73 25.65 -27.81
C ASN A 199 -7.23 25.99 -27.61
N GLY A 200 -7.60 27.27 -27.50
CA GLY A 200 -8.97 27.73 -27.79
C GLY A 200 -9.43 29.03 -27.10
N ASN A 201 -9.43 30.12 -27.88
CA ASN A 201 -9.99 31.46 -27.64
C ASN A 201 -11.36 31.52 -26.95
N THR A 202 -11.58 32.58 -26.15
CA THR A 202 -12.69 33.53 -26.35
C THR A 202 -12.33 34.92 -25.80
N ASP A 203 -12.59 35.93 -26.61
CA ASP A 203 -12.50 37.37 -26.35
C ASP A 203 -13.41 37.83 -25.19
N GLY A 204 -13.06 38.95 -24.53
CA GLY A 204 -13.92 39.56 -23.52
C GLY A 204 -13.30 40.67 -22.69
N ASP A 205 -13.05 41.81 -23.35
CA ASP A 205 -13.13 43.18 -22.84
C ASP A 205 -13.45 43.40 -21.34
N SER A 206 -12.51 43.96 -20.60
CA SER A 206 -12.82 45.04 -19.65
C SER A 206 -11.58 45.80 -19.22
N SER A 207 -11.52 47.02 -19.76
CA SER A 207 -10.77 48.16 -19.25
C SER A 207 -10.78 48.26 -17.73
N ARG A 208 -9.59 48.34 -17.11
CA ARG A 208 -9.35 49.20 -15.94
C ARG A 208 -7.87 49.58 -15.85
N LYS A 209 -7.61 50.80 -16.33
CA LYS A 209 -6.49 51.66 -15.97
C LYS A 209 -6.41 51.80 -14.44
N TYR A 210 -5.21 51.80 -13.85
CA TYR A 210 -4.66 52.76 -12.87
C TYR A 210 -3.16 52.40 -12.73
N SER A 211 -2.28 53.16 -13.38
CA SER A 211 -1.51 54.28 -12.79
C SER A 211 -0.27 53.80 -12.03
N LEU A 212 0.88 53.97 -12.68
CA LEU A 212 2.21 54.05 -12.05
C LEU A 212 2.21 55.14 -10.98
N SER A 213 2.89 54.87 -9.87
CA SER A 213 3.57 55.91 -9.10
C SER A 213 4.95 55.39 -8.70
N ASP A 214 5.94 56.19 -9.09
CA ASP A 214 7.31 56.30 -8.59
C ASP A 214 7.35 56.10 -7.06
N GLY A 215 8.35 55.52 -6.42
CA GLY A 215 9.79 55.57 -6.65
C GLY A 215 10.40 56.07 -5.34
N GLU A 216 11.26 55.30 -4.68
CA GLU A 216 12.26 55.90 -3.79
C GLU A 216 13.43 54.96 -3.53
N THR A 217 14.62 55.52 -3.75
CA THR A 217 15.92 54.92 -3.56
C THR A 217 16.43 55.38 -2.19
N VAL A 218 16.64 54.47 -1.24
CA VAL A 218 17.32 54.81 0.02
C VAL A 218 18.65 54.08 0.10
N ARG A 219 19.70 54.89 0.28
CA ARG A 219 21.12 54.55 0.37
C ARG A 219 21.46 53.84 1.69
N PRO A 220 22.56 53.08 1.74
CA PRO A 220 23.10 52.53 2.97
C PRO A 220 23.94 53.59 3.70
N THR A 221 23.73 53.71 5.02
CA THR A 221 24.58 54.52 5.91
C THR A 221 25.38 53.56 6.79
N GLU A 222 26.70 53.58 6.61
CA GLU A 222 27.66 53.10 7.60
C GLU A 222 27.57 53.98 8.85
N LEU A 223 27.72 53.40 10.06
CA LEU A 223 28.50 54.04 11.13
C LEU A 223 28.75 53.09 12.33
N ARG A 224 30.04 52.80 12.52
CA ARG A 224 30.85 52.86 13.75
C ARG A 224 30.78 51.81 14.87
N ASP A 225 32.02 51.45 15.21
CA ASP A 225 32.56 50.82 16.40
C ASP A 225 32.14 51.46 17.74
N GLY A 226 32.11 50.63 18.78
CA GLY A 226 32.01 51.06 20.17
C GLY A 226 32.18 49.91 21.16
N ILE A 227 33.44 49.66 21.56
CA ILE A 227 33.84 48.81 22.67
C ILE A 227 33.30 49.38 23.99
N VAL A 228 32.58 48.60 24.80
CA VAL A 228 32.58 48.75 26.28
C VAL A 228 32.49 47.38 26.94
N SER A 229 33.53 47.07 27.69
CA SER A 229 33.62 45.97 28.66
C SER A 229 32.99 46.40 29.98
N VAL A 230 32.03 45.65 30.53
CA VAL A 230 31.63 45.76 31.95
C VAL A 230 31.52 44.37 32.56
N LYS A 231 32.30 44.21 33.62
CA LYS A 231 32.36 43.10 34.57
C LYS A 231 31.23 43.27 35.61
N GLY A 232 30.50 42.21 35.93
CA GLY A 232 29.49 42.24 37.00
C GLY A 232 29.03 40.84 37.38
N GLU A 233 29.20 40.51 38.65
CA GLU A 233 29.04 39.20 39.28
C GLU A 233 27.58 38.86 39.65
N ALA A 234 27.35 37.55 39.84
CA ALA A 234 26.42 36.88 40.76
C ALA A 234 24.91 37.19 40.71
N GLY A 235 24.10 36.13 40.67
CA GLY A 235 22.69 36.21 41.05
C GLY A 235 21.82 35.09 40.49
N VAL A 236 21.48 34.15 41.36
CA VAL A 236 20.47 33.09 41.19
C VAL A 236 19.10 33.72 40.98
N ASP A 237 18.27 33.19 40.07
CA ASP A 237 16.87 32.83 40.36
C ASP A 237 16.17 32.16 39.16
N SER A 238 15.56 31.02 39.48
CA SER A 238 14.55 30.31 38.69
C SER A 238 13.33 31.18 38.45
N SER A 239 12.83 31.24 37.20
CA SER A 239 11.41 31.04 36.85
C SER A 239 11.14 31.31 35.36
N ALA A 240 10.38 30.36 34.78
CA ALA A 240 9.42 30.49 33.68
C ALA A 240 9.66 31.52 32.55
N SER A 241 9.89 31.01 31.33
CA SER A 241 9.37 31.67 30.13
C SER A 241 9.14 30.65 29.00
N THR A 242 7.86 30.45 28.69
CA THR A 242 7.37 29.70 27.52
C THR A 242 7.65 30.53 26.27
N LEU A 243 8.67 30.15 25.51
CA LEU A 243 8.93 30.71 24.19
C LEU A 243 8.15 29.92 23.13
N VAL A 244 7.09 30.53 22.62
CA VAL A 244 6.48 30.17 21.33
C VAL A 244 7.36 30.77 20.24
N SER A 245 8.08 29.93 19.50
CA SER A 245 8.74 30.32 18.25
C SER A 245 7.87 29.96 17.04
N PRO A 246 7.61 30.89 16.10
CA PRO A 246 6.91 30.63 14.86
C PRO A 246 7.94 30.35 13.75
N ALA A 247 8.17 29.08 13.43
CA ALA A 247 8.99 28.71 12.27
C ALA A 247 8.73 27.25 11.85
N ALA A 248 7.66 27.02 11.10
CA ALA A 248 7.52 25.82 10.26
C ALA A 248 6.41 26.00 9.22
N GLU A 249 6.49 27.06 8.42
CA GLU A 249 5.67 27.23 7.22
C GLU A 249 6.60 27.33 6.03
N THR A 250 7.05 26.18 5.52
CA THR A 250 7.47 25.93 4.12
C THR A 250 8.11 24.55 4.01
N ALA A 251 7.29 23.52 3.82
CA ALA A 251 7.67 22.25 3.18
C ALA A 251 6.40 21.50 2.76
N ARG A 252 5.56 22.15 1.96
CA ARG A 252 4.53 21.51 1.15
C ARG A 252 4.85 21.87 -0.28
N LEU A 253 5.38 20.92 -1.06
CA LEU A 253 5.23 20.83 -2.51
C LEU A 253 6.00 19.60 -3.00
N ASN A 254 5.24 18.61 -3.49
CA ASN A 254 5.58 17.49 -4.40
C ASN A 254 4.86 16.16 -4.08
N GLU A 255 3.87 16.18 -3.20
CA GLU A 255 2.96 15.03 -2.98
C GLU A 255 1.64 15.22 -3.76
N TYR A 256 1.67 15.53 -5.07
CA TYR A 256 0.44 15.73 -5.83
C TYR A 256 0.65 15.51 -7.34
N ASP A 257 0.44 14.27 -7.82
CA ASP A 257 -0.34 14.04 -9.06
C ASP A 257 -0.58 12.55 -9.40
N PHE A 258 0.17 11.61 -8.83
CA PHE A 258 0.14 10.22 -9.32
C PHE A 258 -1.16 9.46 -8.99
N SER A 259 -1.68 9.58 -7.76
CA SER A 259 -2.93 8.88 -7.35
C SER A 259 -4.19 9.40 -8.04
N ARG A 260 -4.14 10.51 -8.79
CA ARG A 260 -5.32 11.04 -9.52
C ARG A 260 -5.52 10.42 -10.89
N SER A 261 -4.50 9.86 -11.53
CA SER A 261 -4.65 9.34 -12.90
C SER A 261 -5.45 8.02 -12.93
N LEU A 262 -5.42 7.22 -11.86
CA LEU A 262 -6.14 5.94 -11.73
C LEU A 262 -7.58 6.06 -11.21
N VAL A 263 -8.04 7.25 -10.80
CA VAL A 263 -9.33 7.46 -10.10
C VAL A 263 -10.41 8.12 -10.97
N LYS A 264 -10.17 8.37 -12.27
CA LYS A 264 -11.14 9.05 -13.13
C LYS A 264 -12.43 8.27 -13.45
N ASP A 265 -12.51 6.98 -13.11
CA ASP A 265 -13.74 6.18 -13.22
C ASP A 265 -14.36 5.88 -11.85
N ARG A 266 -14.86 6.91 -11.18
CA ARG A 266 -15.67 6.77 -9.96
C ARG A 266 -17.15 6.73 -10.32
N ASP A 267 -17.72 5.53 -10.30
CA ASP A 267 -19.17 5.34 -10.15
C ASP A 267 -19.56 5.67 -8.70
N PRO A 268 -20.43 6.67 -8.45
CA PRO A 268 -20.81 7.09 -7.09
C PRO A 268 -21.79 6.15 -6.38
N ALA A 269 -22.19 5.01 -6.98
CA ALA A 269 -23.31 4.19 -6.51
C ALA A 269 -22.95 3.00 -5.61
N ALA A 270 -21.71 2.84 -5.15
CA ALA A 270 -21.32 1.74 -4.25
C ALA A 270 -20.88 2.24 -2.87
N SER A 271 -21.72 3.06 -2.25
CA SER A 271 -21.64 3.37 -0.83
C SER A 271 -22.83 2.73 -0.14
N ASP A 272 -22.68 1.49 0.31
CA ASP A 272 -23.45 1.02 1.47
C ASP A 272 -22.68 -0.05 2.25
N CYS A 273 -22.32 0.36 3.46
CA CYS A 273 -21.73 -0.43 4.52
C CYS A 273 -22.69 -1.53 4.99
N GLN A 274 -22.61 -2.74 4.43
CA GLN A 274 -23.19 -3.94 5.05
C GLN A 274 -22.19 -5.08 5.29
N TYR A 275 -20.88 -4.83 5.16
CA TYR A 275 -19.91 -5.93 5.13
C TYR A 275 -19.47 -6.49 6.49
N TYR A 276 -19.89 -5.90 7.62
CA TYR A 276 -19.43 -6.31 8.96
C TYR A 276 -20.25 -7.43 9.64
N GLN A 277 -21.32 -7.94 9.02
CA GLN A 277 -22.12 -9.01 9.62
C GLN A 277 -21.71 -10.43 9.21
N ILE A 278 -20.92 -10.60 8.16
CA ILE A 278 -20.59 -11.95 7.64
C ILE A 278 -19.49 -12.64 8.46
N GLU A 279 -18.60 -11.90 9.11
CA GLU A 279 -17.51 -12.49 9.90
C GLU A 279 -17.96 -13.06 11.26
N SER A 280 -19.06 -12.57 11.84
CA SER A 280 -19.63 -13.13 13.09
C SER A 280 -20.25 -14.51 12.85
N ALA A 281 -20.92 -14.70 11.71
CA ALA A 281 -21.63 -15.95 11.42
C ALA A 281 -20.69 -17.13 11.10
N LEU A 282 -19.54 -16.87 10.44
CA LEU A 282 -18.61 -17.94 10.07
C LEU A 282 -17.76 -18.44 11.26
N ALA A 283 -17.47 -17.58 12.23
CA ALA A 283 -16.75 -17.99 13.45
C ALA A 283 -17.61 -18.92 14.34
N SER A 284 -18.93 -18.72 14.39
CA SER A 284 -19.82 -19.57 15.18
C SER A 284 -20.03 -20.97 14.60
N SER A 285 -19.98 -21.15 13.27
CA SER A 285 -20.19 -22.47 12.65
C SER A 285 -19.01 -23.43 12.79
N ILE A 286 -17.78 -22.92 12.95
CA ILE A 286 -16.58 -23.76 13.06
C ILE A 286 -16.42 -24.32 14.47
N SER A 287 -16.85 -23.60 15.52
CA SER A 287 -16.82 -24.11 16.90
C SER A 287 -17.83 -25.24 17.17
N SER A 288 -18.93 -25.37 16.41
CA SER A 288 -19.88 -26.46 16.59
C SER A 288 -19.48 -27.79 15.93
N SER A 289 -18.54 -27.77 14.96
CA SER A 289 -18.10 -29.00 14.27
C SER A 289 -16.98 -29.74 15.00
N ALA A 290 -16.25 -29.09 15.91
CA ALA A 290 -15.12 -29.71 16.62
C ALA A 290 -15.54 -30.56 17.83
N ALA A 291 -16.80 -30.46 18.29
CA ALA A 291 -17.27 -31.14 19.50
C ALA A 291 -17.88 -32.54 19.28
N GLN A 292 -17.95 -33.05 18.04
CA GLN A 292 -18.60 -34.34 17.75
C GLN A 292 -17.65 -35.51 17.40
N THR A 293 -16.33 -35.31 17.37
CA THR A 293 -15.40 -36.34 16.86
C THR A 293 -14.56 -37.06 17.93
N THR A 294 -14.88 -36.93 19.23
CA THR A 294 -14.04 -37.52 20.31
C THR A 294 -14.64 -38.74 21.03
N HIS A 295 -15.67 -39.41 20.51
CA HIS A 295 -16.32 -40.55 21.21
C HIS A 295 -16.35 -41.90 20.46
N SER A 296 -15.37 -42.24 19.61
CA SER A 296 -15.35 -43.59 18.97
C SER A 296 -13.97 -44.22 18.78
N ALA A 297 -13.07 -44.10 19.76
CA ALA A 297 -11.78 -44.78 19.70
C ALA A 297 -11.30 -45.30 21.07
N THR A 298 -12.12 -46.12 21.74
CA THR A 298 -11.70 -46.91 22.91
C THR A 298 -12.61 -48.12 23.10
N GLN A 299 -12.63 -49.04 22.13
CA GLN A 299 -13.24 -50.37 22.30
C GLN A 299 -12.76 -51.35 21.21
N SER A 300 -11.47 -51.72 21.22
CA SER A 300 -11.02 -52.96 20.54
C SER A 300 -9.66 -53.41 21.06
N THR A 301 -9.58 -53.86 22.32
CA THR A 301 -8.43 -54.65 22.80
C THR A 301 -8.87 -55.57 23.95
N ILE A 302 -9.74 -56.53 23.65
CA ILE A 302 -9.96 -57.74 24.46
C ILE A 302 -10.21 -58.87 23.46
N GLU A 303 -9.62 -60.03 23.72
CA GLU A 303 -9.67 -61.30 22.96
C GLU A 303 -8.44 -61.61 22.10
N SER A 304 -7.34 -61.98 22.76
CA SER A 304 -6.31 -62.88 22.22
C SER A 304 -5.52 -63.47 23.39
N ASP A 305 -6.17 -64.27 24.24
CA ASP A 305 -5.49 -65.18 25.19
C ASP A 305 -6.49 -66.22 25.71
N ARG A 306 -6.68 -67.27 24.90
CA ARG A 306 -7.21 -68.58 25.28
C ARG A 306 -7.11 -69.51 24.06
N ASN A 307 -5.98 -70.19 23.93
CA ASN A 307 -5.89 -71.61 23.61
C ASN A 307 -4.41 -72.01 23.55
N ASP A 308 -4.14 -73.13 24.23
CA ASP A 308 -2.90 -73.93 24.33
C ASP A 308 -1.80 -73.49 25.30
#